data_AF-A0A5C4JA73-F1
#
_entry.id   AF-A0A5C4JA73-F1
#
_cell.length_a   1.000
_cell.length_b   1.000
_cell.length_c   1.000
_cell.angle_alpha   90.00
_cell.angle_beta   90.00
_cell.angle_gamma   90.00
#
_symmetry.space_group_name_H-M   'P 1'
#
loop_
_entity.id
_entity.type
_entity.pdbx_description
1 polymer ?
#
loop_
_entity_poly.entity_id
_entity_poly.type
_entity_poly.pdbx_seq_one_letter_code
_entity_poly.pdbx_strand_id
1 'polypeptide(L)'
;MAARTGGTSGDLYSWDVRCQDARRAGPGGISTDRQRAVDALAEALSSERKGASGAVWAVRVKLGRHPEYFYDGLVANGYYDPRSGAVTVEAAR
;
A
#
# COMPACT_ATOMS: atom_id res chain seq x y z
N MET A 1 4.66 40.25 -3.78
CA MET A 1 5.17 38.98 -4.37
C MET A 1 4.84 37.88 -3.38
N ALA A 2 3.71 37.19 -3.55
CA ALA A 2 3.31 36.09 -2.67
C ALA A 2 4.03 34.82 -3.14
N ALA A 3 4.81 34.21 -2.25
CA ALA A 3 5.43 32.92 -2.50
C ALA A 3 4.32 31.90 -2.80
N ARG A 4 4.34 31.36 -4.02
CA ARG A 4 3.54 30.20 -4.38
C ARG A 4 4.00 29.08 -3.44
N THR A 5 3.18 28.73 -2.46
CA THR A 5 3.29 27.47 -1.73
C THR A 5 3.07 26.37 -2.75
N GLY A 6 4.16 25.96 -3.41
CA GLY A 6 4.24 24.76 -4.21
C GLY A 6 4.06 23.57 -3.27
N GLY A 7 2.81 23.24 -2.98
CA GLY A 7 2.43 22.01 -2.33
C GLY A 7 2.74 20.86 -3.29
N THR A 8 3.97 20.37 -3.27
CA THR A 8 4.25 19.00 -3.68
C THR A 8 3.62 18.09 -2.63
N SER A 9 2.31 17.87 -2.73
CA SER A 9 1.70 16.66 -2.20
C SER A 9 2.37 15.50 -2.94
N GLY A 10 3.50 15.02 -2.42
CA GLY A 10 4.11 13.80 -2.94
C GLY A 10 3.11 12.67 -2.70
N ASP A 11 2.77 11.93 -3.75
CA ASP A 11 1.87 10.79 -3.62
C ASP A 11 2.50 9.80 -2.63
N LEU A 12 1.81 9.54 -1.52
CA LEU A 12 2.19 8.48 -0.61
C LEU A 12 1.43 7.22 -1.00
N TYR A 13 2.06 6.08 -0.80
CA TYR A 13 1.51 4.77 -1.09
C TYR A 13 1.57 3.95 0.18
N SER A 14 0.41 3.65 0.76
CA SER A 14 0.29 2.79 1.94
C SER A 14 -0.07 1.38 1.49
N TRP A 15 0.56 0.38 2.07
CA TRP A 15 0.26 -1.01 1.79
C TRP A 15 0.10 -1.81 3.07
N ASP A 16 -0.76 -2.82 3.03
CA ASP A 16 -1.00 -3.75 4.11
C ASP A 16 -1.27 -5.16 3.58
N VAL A 17 -0.89 -6.15 4.38
CA VAL A 17 -1.23 -7.55 4.19
C VAL A 17 -2.19 -7.98 5.29
N ARG A 18 -3.28 -8.61 4.88
CA ARG A 18 -4.24 -9.29 5.73
C ARG A 18 -3.84 -10.76 5.84
N CYS A 19 -3.40 -11.13 7.03
CA CYS A 19 -3.13 -12.52 7.40
C CYS A 19 -4.44 -13.25 7.71
N GLN A 20 -4.45 -14.57 7.53
CA GLN A 20 -5.60 -15.41 7.87
C GLN A 20 -5.88 -15.45 9.39
N ASP A 21 -4.85 -15.26 10.22
CA ASP A 21 -5.02 -15.15 11.66
C ASP A 21 -5.53 -13.75 12.02
N ALA A 22 -6.84 -13.65 12.27
CA ALA A 22 -7.51 -12.40 12.64
C ALA A 22 -6.99 -11.76 13.95
N ARG A 23 -6.17 -12.48 14.73
CA ARG A 23 -5.56 -11.96 15.96
C ARG A 23 -4.21 -11.28 15.74
N ARG A 24 -3.65 -11.35 14.53
CA ARG A 24 -2.36 -10.76 14.18
C ARG A 24 -2.54 -9.68 13.11
N ALA A 25 -2.01 -8.50 13.37
CA ALA A 25 -1.81 -7.51 12.32
C ALA A 25 -0.75 -8.04 11.34
N GLY A 26 -1.09 -8.09 10.05
CA GLY A 26 -0.12 -8.44 9.02
C GLY A 26 0.85 -7.30 8.73
N PRO A 27 1.92 -7.58 7.98
CA PRO A 27 2.91 -6.58 7.62
C PRO A 27 2.28 -5.45 6.80
N GLY A 28 2.85 -4.26 6.91
CA GLY A 28 2.41 -3.08 6.18
C GLY A 28 3.47 -1.99 6.22
N GLY A 29 3.28 -0.97 5.40
CA GLY A 29 4.23 0.13 5.28
C GLY A 29 3.72 1.29 4.45
N ILE A 30 4.58 2.31 4.31
CA ILE A 30 4.35 3.48 3.47
C ILE A 30 5.58 3.73 2.59
N SER A 31 5.36 4.27 1.39
CA SER A 31 6.40 4.65 0.43
C SER A 31 5.99 5.91 -0.30
N THR A 32 6.95 6.75 -0.71
CA THR A 32 6.74 7.85 -1.65
C THR A 32 6.87 7.40 -3.11
N ASP A 33 7.21 6.13 -3.33
CA ASP A 33 7.38 5.50 -4.63
C ASP A 33 6.36 4.37 -4.78
N ARG A 34 5.56 4.47 -5.85
CA ARG A 34 4.49 3.53 -6.19
C ARG A 34 5.02 2.12 -6.41
N GLN A 35 6.08 1.97 -7.19
CA GLN A 35 6.62 0.66 -7.55
C GLN A 35 7.22 -0.01 -6.33
N ARG A 36 7.95 0.73 -5.49
CA ARG A 36 8.49 0.19 -4.24
C ARG A 36 7.40 -0.30 -3.29
N ALA A 37 6.24 0.36 -3.24
CA ALA A 37 5.12 -0.11 -2.42
C ALA A 37 4.52 -1.43 -2.96
N VAL A 38 4.40 -1.55 -4.27
CA VAL A 38 3.92 -2.77 -4.95
C VAL A 38 4.89 -3.94 -4.75
N ASP A 39 6.20 -3.69 -4.90
CA ASP A 39 7.23 -4.72 -4.71
C ASP A 39 7.29 -5.19 -3.24
N ALA A 40 7.21 -4.25 -2.28
CA ALA A 40 7.15 -4.58 -0.86
C ALA A 40 5.91 -5.40 -0.49
N LEU A 41 4.75 -5.11 -1.10
CA LEU A 41 3.55 -5.93 -0.95
C LEU A 41 3.79 -7.36 -1.46
N ALA A 42 4.38 -7.53 -2.65
CA ALA A 42 4.64 -8.85 -3.22
C ALA A 42 5.58 -9.70 -2.35
N GLU A 43 6.64 -9.08 -1.81
CA GLU A 43 7.57 -9.72 -0.87
C GLU A 43 6.88 -10.13 0.43
N ALA A 44 6.05 -9.25 0.99
CA ALA A 44 5.32 -9.52 2.21
C ALA A 44 4.31 -10.68 2.04
N LEU A 45 3.57 -10.70 0.93
CA LEU A 45 2.65 -11.80 0.58
C LEU A 45 3.39 -13.14 0.44
N SER A 46 4.56 -13.14 -0.19
CA SER A 46 5.42 -14.33 -0.34
C SER A 46 5.89 -14.89 1.00
N SER A 47 6.04 -14.02 2.00
CA SER A 47 6.53 -14.37 3.34
C SER A 47 5.43 -14.93 4.26
N GLU A 48 4.18 -14.49 4.09
CA GLU A 48 3.06 -14.90 4.96
C GLU A 48 2.47 -16.29 4.63
N ARG A 49 2.71 -16.82 3.41
CA ARG A 49 2.51 -18.22 2.96
C ARG A 49 1.15 -18.92 3.24
N LYS A 50 0.16 -18.25 3.85
CA LYS A 50 -1.14 -18.83 4.28
C LYS A 50 -2.33 -18.08 3.68
N GLY A 51 -2.42 -18.05 2.35
CA GLY A 51 -3.55 -17.39 1.67
C GLY A 51 -3.67 -15.90 2.00
N ALA A 52 -2.53 -15.25 2.26
CA ALA A 52 -2.50 -13.84 2.57
C ALA A 52 -2.99 -13.02 1.37
N SER A 53 -3.69 -11.93 1.66
CA SER A 53 -4.12 -10.94 0.67
C SER A 53 -3.65 -9.57 1.12
N GLY A 54 -3.52 -8.62 0.20
CA GLY A 54 -3.12 -7.28 0.56
C GLY A 54 -3.42 -6.28 -0.53
N ALA A 55 -3.23 -5.01 -0.20
CA ALA A 55 -3.56 -3.91 -1.09
C ALA A 55 -2.53 -2.79 -0.96
N VAL A 56 -2.38 -2.01 -2.02
CA VAL A 56 -1.69 -0.73 -2.03
C VAL A 56 -2.70 0.36 -2.32
N TRP A 57 -2.68 1.43 -1.53
CA TRP A 57 -3.55 2.59 -1.65
C TRP A 57 -2.73 3.85 -1.87
N ALA A 58 -3.17 4.70 -2.81
CA ALA A 58 -2.70 6.06 -2.91
C ALA A 58 -3.26 6.87 -1.73
N VAL A 59 -2.37 7.62 -1.08
CA VAL A 59 -2.63 8.43 0.10
C VAL A 59 -2.28 9.86 -0.23
N ARG A 60 -3.29 10.72 -0.22
CA ARG A 60 -3.12 12.16 -0.33
C ARG A 60 -3.09 12.76 1.05
N VAL A 61 -2.01 13.47 1.36
CA VAL A 61 -1.87 14.20 2.62
C VAL A 61 -2.22 15.65 2.40
N LYS A 62 -3.21 16.13 3.13
CA LYS A 62 -3.53 17.55 3.20
C LYS A 62 -2.93 18.13 4.48
N LEU A 63 -1.93 18.99 4.29
CA LEU A 63 -1.24 19.64 5.39
C LEU A 63 -2.05 20.89 5.82
N GLY A 64 -2.73 20.78 6.95
CA GLY A 64 -3.40 21.89 7.65
C GLY A 64 -2.99 21.95 9.12
N ARG A 65 -3.74 22.70 9.95
CA ARG A 65 -3.53 22.71 11.41
C ARG A 65 -3.63 21.30 12.02
N HIS A 66 -4.44 20.44 11.40
CA HIS A 66 -4.46 18.99 11.63
C HIS A 66 -4.18 18.31 10.28
N PRO A 67 -3.22 17.37 10.19
CA PRO A 67 -2.98 16.61 8.97
C PRO A 67 -4.16 15.68 8.70
N GLU A 68 -4.64 15.67 7.46
CA GLU A 68 -5.69 14.76 7.00
C GLU A 68 -5.11 13.79 5.97
N TYR A 69 -5.40 12.50 6.12
CA TYR A 69 -4.99 11.43 5.20
C TYR A 69 -6.20 10.94 4.41
N PHE A 70 -6.15 11.08 3.09
CA PHE A 70 -7.19 10.63 2.19
C PHE A 70 -6.68 9.42 1.40
N TYR A 71 -7.28 8.27 1.65
CA TYR A 71 -7.03 7.04 0.88
C TYR A 71 -7.98 7.02 -0.30
N ASP A 72 -7.48 7.41 -1.48
CA ASP A 72 -8.33 7.60 -2.66
C ASP A 72 -7.58 7.12 -3.91
N GLY A 73 -7.73 5.82 -4.16
CA GLY A 73 -7.13 5.14 -5.30
C GLY A 73 -6.51 3.82 -4.87
N LEU A 74 -7.22 2.72 -5.15
CA LEU A 74 -6.60 1.41 -5.07
C LEU A 74 -5.55 1.32 -6.18
N VAL A 75 -4.29 1.15 -5.77
CA VAL A 75 -3.14 1.13 -6.67
C VAL A 75 -2.82 -0.29 -7.11
N ALA A 76 -2.91 -1.25 -6.19
CA ALA A 76 -2.73 -2.65 -6.48
C ALA A 76 -3.46 -3.53 -5.47
N ASN A 77 -3.88 -4.71 -5.91
CA ASN A 77 -4.29 -5.80 -5.03
C ASN A 77 -3.36 -6.98 -5.24
N GLY A 78 -3.09 -7.72 -4.17
CA GLY A 78 -2.30 -8.93 -4.26
C GLY A 78 -2.86 -10.06 -3.42
N TYR A 79 -2.57 -11.28 -3.85
CA TYR A 79 -2.88 -12.49 -3.11
C TYR A 79 -1.78 -13.54 -3.28
N TYR A 80 -1.57 -14.32 -2.22
CA TYR A 80 -0.76 -15.53 -2.24
C TYR A 80 -1.68 -16.75 -2.43
N ASP A 81 -1.45 -17.56 -3.45
CA ASP A 81 -2.14 -18.84 -3.64
C ASP A 81 -1.41 -19.95 -2.86
N PRO A 82 -1.99 -20.51 -1.79
CA PRO A 82 -1.36 -21.58 -1.03
C PRO A 82 -1.26 -22.92 -1.76
N ARG A 83 -1.98 -23.10 -2.89
CA ARG A 83 -1.94 -24.35 -3.66
C ARG A 83 -0.75 -24.37 -4.62
N SER A 84 -0.54 -23.29 -5.36
CA SER A 84 0.55 -23.15 -6.33
C SER A 84 1.81 -22.50 -5.74
N GLY A 85 1.68 -21.80 -4.61
CA GLY A 85 2.74 -20.97 -4.04
C GLY A 85 2.96 -19.65 -4.80
N ALA A 86 2.13 -19.35 -5.80
CA ALA A 86 2.26 -18.15 -6.61
C ALA A 86 1.79 -16.90 -5.85
N VAL A 87 2.48 -15.77 -6.07
CA VAL A 87 2.00 -14.43 -5.71
C VAL A 87 1.53 -13.74 -6.97
N THR A 88 0.31 -13.24 -6.94
CA THR A 88 -0.25 -12.42 -8.01
C THR A 88 -0.49 -11.03 -7.46
N VAL A 89 0.01 -10.01 -8.16
CA VAL A 89 -0.26 -8.60 -7.85
C VAL A 89 -0.79 -7.91 -9.10
N GLU A 90 -2.01 -7.40 -9.00
CA GLU A 90 -2.70 -6.68 -10.05
C GLU A 90 -2.63 -5.18 -9.72
N ALA A 91 -1.81 -4.45 -10.47
CA ALA A 91 -1.67 -3.00 -10.32
C ALA A 91 -2.54 -2.27 -11.35
N ALA A 92 -3.23 -1.21 -10.93
CA ALA A 92 -3.88 -0.28 -11.85
C ALA A 92 -2.84 0.35 -12.80
N ARG A 93 -3.21 0.68 -14.04
CA ARG A 93 -2.29 1.33 -14.98
C ARG A 93 -2.18 2.82 -14.72
#